data_AF-A0A968R9M4-F1
#
_entry.id   AF-A0A968R9M4-F1
#
_cell.length_a   1.000
_cell.length_b   1.000
_cell.length_c   1.000
_cell.angle_alpha   90.00
_cell.angle_beta   90.00
_cell.angle_gamma   90.00
#
_symmetry.space_group_name_H-M   'P 1'
#
loop_
_entity.id
_entity.type
_entity.pdbx_description
1 polymer ?
#
loop_
_entity_poly.entity_id
_entity_poly.type
_entity_poly.pdbx_seq_one_letter_code
_entity_poly.pdbx_strand_id
1 'polypeptide(L)'
;MIYEDLLKDKELTRELLDTINTSPIFEKLNLDPALAQHYLKRSEEKSPTEARTELSLSLEESLILEAIIEEQGYPSLLIRNNTYEVSNSDLWASRLNPHKDRINRCITSVGRIEIANDPQGILFLGTGWLIKDDIIVTNRHIAREFAELKQGEFIFKTFRNENF
;
A
#
# COMPACT_ATOMS: atom_id res chain seq x y z
N MET A 1 -7.29 1.12 6.67
CA MET A 1 -8.72 1.47 6.52
C MET A 1 -9.02 1.64 5.02
N ILE A 2 -8.96 0.54 4.25
CA ILE A 2 -9.18 0.47 2.79
C ILE A 2 -10.07 -0.75 2.49
N TYR A 3 -10.92 -1.16 3.44
CA TYR A 3 -11.72 -2.39 3.28
C TYR A 3 -13.09 -2.10 2.65
N GLU A 4 -13.68 -0.92 2.87
CA GLU A 4 -15.06 -0.60 2.45
C GLU A 4 -15.36 -0.81 0.95
N ASP A 5 -14.36 -0.71 0.08
CA ASP A 5 -14.56 -0.90 -1.36
C ASP A 5 -14.32 -2.35 -1.82
N LEU A 6 -13.64 -3.16 -1.01
CA LEU A 6 -13.34 -4.56 -1.30
C LEU A 6 -14.61 -5.41 -1.25
N LEU A 7 -15.42 -5.30 -0.19
CA LEU A 7 -16.66 -6.10 -0.06
C LEU A 7 -17.84 -5.60 -0.91
N LYS A 8 -17.77 -4.38 -1.46
CA LYS A 8 -18.75 -3.91 -2.46
C LYS A 8 -18.56 -4.62 -3.80
N ASP A 9 -17.34 -5.03 -4.11
CA ASP A 9 -16.99 -5.71 -5.34
C ASP A 9 -17.13 -7.22 -5.18
N LYS A 10 -18.26 -7.75 -5.67
CA LYS A 10 -18.62 -9.17 -5.50
C LYS A 10 -17.66 -10.12 -6.19
N GLU A 11 -17.04 -9.71 -7.30
CA GLU A 11 -16.10 -10.55 -8.04
C GLU A 11 -14.77 -10.62 -7.31
N LEU A 12 -14.27 -9.46 -6.87
CA LEU A 12 -13.03 -9.38 -6.10
C LEU A 12 -13.15 -10.05 -4.74
N THR A 13 -14.28 -9.87 -4.06
CA THR A 13 -14.59 -10.59 -2.82
C THR A 13 -14.57 -12.10 -3.04
N ARG A 14 -15.15 -12.59 -4.15
CA ARG A 14 -15.17 -14.03 -4.43
C ARG A 14 -13.77 -14.60 -4.66
N GLU A 15 -12.98 -13.97 -5.52
CA GLU A 15 -11.61 -14.40 -5.80
C GLU A 15 -10.74 -14.34 -4.54
N LEU A 16 -10.89 -13.28 -3.74
CA LEU A 16 -10.24 -13.16 -2.44
C LEU A 16 -10.56 -14.33 -1.52
N LEU A 17 -11.84 -14.68 -1.37
CA LEU A 17 -12.28 -15.79 -0.54
C LEU A 17 -11.75 -17.14 -1.05
N ASP A 18 -11.80 -17.37 -2.35
CA ASP A 18 -11.27 -18.59 -2.97
C ASP A 18 -9.75 -18.72 -2.76
N THR A 19 -9.02 -17.60 -2.87
CA THR A 19 -7.57 -17.55 -2.67
C THR A 19 -7.18 -17.73 -1.20
N ILE A 20 -7.91 -17.09 -0.29
CA ILE A 20 -7.75 -17.26 1.17
C ILE A 20 -7.93 -18.72 1.57
N ASN A 21 -9.01 -19.36 1.09
CA ASN A 21 -9.33 -20.75 1.44
C ASN A 21 -8.30 -21.76 0.93
N THR A 22 -7.54 -21.40 -0.11
CA THR A 22 -6.50 -22.28 -0.71
C THR A 22 -5.09 -21.91 -0.28
N SER A 23 -4.91 -20.85 0.52
CA SER A 23 -3.59 -20.38 0.93
C SER A 23 -2.96 -21.27 1.99
N PRO A 24 -1.72 -21.76 1.79
CA PRO A 24 -1.01 -22.62 2.75
C PRO A 24 -0.61 -21.88 4.03
N ILE A 25 -0.73 -20.54 4.06
CA ILE A 25 -0.36 -19.73 5.22
C ILE A 25 -1.28 -20.00 6.41
N PHE A 26 -2.56 -20.31 6.17
CA PHE A 26 -3.54 -20.61 7.21
C PHE A 26 -3.20 -21.92 7.92
N GLU A 27 -2.82 -22.95 7.16
CA GLU A 27 -2.34 -24.23 7.72
C GLU A 27 -1.06 -24.03 8.53
N LYS A 28 -0.09 -23.26 8.00
CA LYS A 28 1.17 -22.97 8.68
C LYS A 28 0.98 -22.22 10.01
N LEU A 29 -0.05 -21.38 10.10
CA LEU A 29 -0.36 -20.56 11.27
C LEU A 29 -1.43 -21.17 12.18
N ASN A 30 -1.95 -22.35 11.83
CA ASN A 30 -3.06 -22.99 12.53
C ASN A 30 -4.28 -22.06 12.69
N LEU A 31 -4.57 -21.27 11.66
CA LEU A 31 -5.71 -20.36 11.58
C LEU A 31 -6.79 -20.95 10.67
N ASP A 32 -8.05 -20.83 11.09
CA ASP A 32 -9.20 -21.19 10.24
C ASP A 32 -9.36 -20.16 9.11
N PRO A 33 -9.35 -20.54 7.82
CA PRO A 33 -9.62 -19.61 6.71
C PRO A 33 -10.96 -18.88 6.84
N ALA A 34 -11.97 -19.49 7.49
CA ALA A 34 -13.25 -18.83 7.76
C ALA A 34 -13.07 -17.58 8.63
N LEU A 35 -12.06 -17.56 9.49
CA LEU A 35 -11.75 -16.43 10.36
C LEU A 35 -11.41 -15.17 9.56
N ALA A 36 -10.73 -15.30 8.42
CA ALA A 36 -10.44 -14.15 7.55
C ALA A 36 -11.72 -13.52 7.00
N GLN A 37 -12.72 -14.33 6.66
CA GLN A 37 -14.03 -13.86 6.18
C GLN A 37 -14.79 -13.13 7.29
N HIS A 38 -14.80 -13.73 8.50
CA HIS A 38 -15.42 -13.13 9.67
C HIS A 38 -14.73 -11.81 10.04
N TYR A 39 -13.40 -11.80 10.04
CA TYR A 39 -12.60 -10.61 10.32
C TYR A 39 -12.89 -9.49 9.33
N LEU A 40 -12.84 -9.79 8.03
CA LEU A 40 -13.13 -8.82 6.97
C LEU A 40 -14.52 -8.20 7.15
N LYS A 41 -15.56 -9.03 7.29
CA LYS A 41 -16.94 -8.56 7.49
C LYS A 41 -17.08 -7.68 8.73
N ARG A 42 -16.53 -8.09 9.88
CA ARG A 42 -16.65 -7.32 11.13
C ARG A 42 -15.84 -6.05 11.10
N SER A 43 -14.68 -6.06 10.45
CA SER A 43 -13.81 -4.89 10.34
C SER A 43 -14.46 -3.75 9.55
N GLU A 44 -15.31 -4.09 8.59
CA GLU A 44 -16.13 -3.10 7.87
C GLU A 44 -17.29 -2.55 8.71
N GLU A 45 -17.98 -3.41 9.45
CA GLU A 45 -19.14 -2.99 10.24
C GLU A 45 -18.75 -2.08 11.43
N LYS A 46 -17.56 -2.28 12.01
CA LYS A 46 -17.22 -1.79 13.36
C LYS A 46 -15.79 -1.25 13.54
N SER A 47 -14.95 -1.27 12.51
CA SER A 47 -13.50 -1.04 12.55
C SER A 47 -12.64 -2.29 12.89
N PRO A 48 -11.38 -2.34 12.43
CA PRO A 48 -10.46 -3.46 12.70
C PRO A 48 -10.24 -3.74 14.19
N THR A 49 -10.11 -2.70 15.02
CA THR A 49 -9.86 -2.85 16.47
C THR A 49 -11.04 -3.52 17.18
N GLU A 50 -12.26 -3.15 16.82
CA GLU A 50 -13.48 -3.73 17.39
C GLU A 50 -13.68 -5.16 16.89
N ALA A 51 -13.44 -5.41 15.59
CA ALA A 51 -13.50 -6.75 14.99
C ALA A 51 -12.53 -7.73 15.64
N ARG A 52 -11.27 -7.32 15.83
CA ARG A 52 -10.25 -8.09 16.55
C ARG A 52 -10.71 -8.47 17.95
N THR A 53 -11.28 -7.50 18.67
CA THR A 53 -11.75 -7.70 20.05
C THR A 53 -12.94 -8.66 20.09
N GLU A 54 -13.92 -8.49 19.19
CA GLU A 54 -15.11 -9.35 19.10
C GLU A 54 -14.75 -10.79 18.74
N LEU A 55 -13.78 -10.98 17.84
CA LEU A 55 -13.30 -12.29 17.41
C LEU A 55 -12.24 -12.89 18.35
N SER A 56 -11.93 -12.21 19.47
CA SER A 56 -10.92 -12.65 20.45
C SER A 56 -9.54 -12.93 19.84
N LEU A 57 -9.14 -12.13 18.85
CA LEU A 57 -7.88 -12.27 18.15
C LEU A 57 -6.75 -11.53 18.87
N SER A 58 -5.59 -12.16 18.91
CA SER A 58 -4.34 -11.50 19.27
C SER A 58 -3.99 -10.41 18.25
N LEU A 59 -3.11 -9.48 18.64
CA LEU A 59 -2.61 -8.45 17.73
C LEU A 59 -1.91 -9.08 16.52
N GLU A 60 -1.09 -10.10 16.75
CA GLU A 60 -0.35 -10.82 15.71
C GLU A 60 -1.30 -11.47 14.69
N GLU A 61 -2.31 -12.19 15.15
CA GLU A 61 -3.29 -12.82 14.26
C GLU A 61 -4.05 -11.78 13.43
N SER A 62 -4.48 -10.67 14.04
CA SER A 62 -5.16 -9.60 13.28
C SER A 62 -4.27 -8.96 12.22
N LEU A 63 -2.99 -8.72 12.52
CA LEU A 63 -2.04 -8.14 11.56
C LEU A 63 -1.78 -9.10 10.40
N ILE A 64 -1.66 -10.40 10.68
CA ILE A 64 -1.48 -11.40 9.63
C ILE A 64 -2.72 -11.51 8.76
N LEU A 65 -3.91 -11.51 9.35
CA LEU A 65 -5.17 -11.54 8.59
C LEU A 65 -5.30 -10.30 7.69
N GLU A 66 -4.97 -9.11 8.21
CA GLU A 66 -4.93 -7.88 7.41
C GLU A 66 -3.92 -8.00 6.26
N ALA A 67 -2.71 -8.49 6.52
CA ALA A 67 -1.69 -8.66 5.49
C ALA A 67 -2.15 -9.63 4.38
N ILE A 68 -2.79 -10.75 4.75
CA ILE A 68 -3.35 -11.70 3.78
C ILE A 68 -4.47 -11.05 2.96
N ILE A 69 -5.38 -10.33 3.62
CA ILE A 69 -6.49 -9.65 2.93
C ILE A 69 -5.96 -8.57 1.98
N GLU A 70 -4.94 -7.80 2.39
CA GLU A 70 -4.33 -6.76 1.55
C GLU A 70 -3.55 -7.36 0.38
N GLU A 71 -2.76 -8.41 0.59
CA GLU A 71 -1.98 -9.07 -0.46
C GLU A 71 -2.88 -9.63 -1.56
N GLN A 72 -3.99 -10.28 -1.18
CA GLN A 72 -4.89 -10.92 -2.13
C GLN A 72 -5.94 -9.94 -2.70
N GLY A 73 -6.44 -9.02 -1.87
CA GLY A 73 -7.46 -8.05 -2.25
C GLY A 73 -6.90 -6.87 -3.05
N TYR A 74 -5.67 -6.44 -2.76
CA TYR A 74 -4.99 -5.31 -3.39
C TYR A 74 -3.52 -5.65 -3.67
N PRO A 75 -3.24 -6.56 -4.62
CA PRO A 75 -1.90 -7.08 -4.82
C PRO A 75 -0.93 -5.96 -5.17
N SER A 76 0.16 -5.89 -4.40
CA SER A 76 1.29 -5.03 -4.74
C SER A 76 2.02 -5.62 -5.94
N LEU A 77 1.84 -5.00 -7.11
CA LEU A 77 2.51 -5.44 -8.34
C LEU A 77 3.89 -4.81 -8.45
N LEU A 78 4.89 -5.62 -8.73
CA LEU A 78 6.25 -5.14 -8.91
C LEU A 78 6.36 -4.30 -10.19
N ILE A 79 6.96 -3.11 -10.08
CA ILE A 79 7.26 -2.25 -11.21
C ILE A 79 8.70 -2.51 -11.68
N ARG A 80 8.88 -2.92 -12.93
CA ARG A 80 10.18 -3.17 -13.56
C ARG A 80 10.13 -2.75 -15.02
N ASN A 81 11.21 -2.17 -15.53
CA ASN A 81 11.32 -1.75 -16.94
C ASN A 81 10.13 -0.89 -17.41
N ASN A 82 9.71 0.08 -16.58
CA ASN A 82 8.58 0.99 -16.85
C ASN A 82 7.22 0.29 -17.06
N THR A 83 7.02 -0.90 -16.52
CA THR A 83 5.73 -1.59 -16.51
C THR A 83 5.53 -2.36 -15.21
N TYR A 84 4.30 -2.80 -14.94
CA TYR A 84 3.98 -3.70 -13.84
C TYR A 84 4.09 -5.17 -14.29
N GLU A 85 4.60 -6.03 -13.40
CA GLU A 85 4.56 -7.47 -13.56
C GLU A 85 3.11 -7.97 -13.55
N VAL A 86 2.83 -9.01 -14.33
CA VAL A 86 1.46 -9.53 -14.50
C VAL A 86 0.95 -10.04 -13.16
N SER A 87 -0.27 -9.64 -12.79
CA SER A 87 -0.92 -10.13 -11.57
C SER A 87 -1.15 -11.64 -11.65
N ASN A 88 -0.93 -12.36 -10.56
CA ASN A 88 -1.35 -13.76 -10.41
C ASN A 88 -2.89 -13.89 -10.30
N SER A 89 -3.60 -12.78 -10.11
CA SER A 89 -5.06 -12.70 -10.13
C SER A 89 -5.56 -12.40 -11.54
N ASP A 90 -6.41 -13.29 -12.06
CA ASP A 90 -7.06 -13.14 -13.37
C ASP A 90 -7.97 -11.91 -13.39
N LEU A 91 -8.63 -11.59 -12.28
CA LEU A 91 -9.48 -10.41 -12.18
C LEU A 91 -8.67 -9.13 -12.28
N TRP A 92 -7.60 -9.00 -11.50
CA TRP A 92 -6.70 -7.84 -11.55
C TRP A 92 -6.05 -7.72 -12.94
N ALA A 93 -5.63 -8.83 -13.55
CA ALA A 93 -5.14 -8.84 -14.92
C ALA A 93 -6.21 -8.30 -15.89
N SER A 94 -7.46 -8.77 -15.80
CA SER A 94 -8.58 -8.33 -16.65
C SER A 94 -8.91 -6.84 -16.48
N ARG A 95 -8.71 -6.27 -15.27
CA ARG A 95 -8.95 -4.85 -14.96
C ARG A 95 -7.81 -3.94 -15.39
N LEU A 96 -6.57 -4.41 -15.26
CA LEU A 96 -5.37 -3.59 -15.51
C LEU A 96 -4.91 -3.66 -16.98
N ASN A 97 -5.01 -4.82 -17.62
CA ASN A 97 -4.52 -5.02 -18.99
C ASN A 97 -5.17 -4.09 -20.02
N PRO A 98 -6.48 -3.81 -19.99
CA PRO A 98 -7.11 -2.84 -20.91
C PRO A 98 -6.55 -1.42 -20.79
N HIS A 99 -5.86 -1.11 -19.68
CA HIS A 99 -5.28 0.20 -19.40
C HIS A 99 -3.76 0.18 -19.37
N LYS A 100 -3.10 -0.92 -19.77
CA LYS A 100 -1.66 -1.13 -19.62
C LYS A 100 -0.83 0.00 -20.20
N ASP A 101 -1.14 0.46 -21.41
CA ASP A 101 -0.39 1.56 -22.05
C ASP A 101 -0.50 2.88 -21.28
N ARG A 102 -1.69 3.18 -20.74
CA ARG A 102 -1.90 4.40 -19.95
C ARG A 102 -1.14 4.31 -18.63
N ILE A 103 -1.22 3.16 -17.96
CA ILE A 103 -0.51 2.90 -16.71
C ILE A 103 1.00 2.97 -16.92
N ASN A 104 1.54 2.34 -17.97
CA ASN A 104 2.96 2.37 -18.31
C ASN A 104 3.47 3.80 -18.51
N ARG A 105 2.70 4.65 -19.21
CA ARG A 105 3.05 6.08 -19.34
C ARG A 105 3.09 6.79 -17.99
N CYS A 106 2.09 6.59 -17.14
CA CYS A 106 2.06 7.19 -15.81
C CYS A 106 3.21 6.70 -14.92
N ILE A 107 3.56 5.41 -14.98
CA ILE A 107 4.66 4.83 -14.20
C ILE A 107 5.97 5.59 -14.44
N THR A 108 6.24 6.03 -15.67
CA THR A 108 7.49 6.75 -16.00
C THR A 108 7.63 8.10 -15.28
N SER A 109 6.52 8.69 -14.85
CA SER A 109 6.52 9.95 -14.07
C SER A 109 6.56 9.74 -12.56
N VAL A 110 6.55 8.49 -12.07
CA VAL A 110 6.53 8.16 -10.64
C VAL A 110 7.90 7.65 -10.22
N GLY A 111 8.40 8.13 -9.08
CA GLY A 111 9.72 7.78 -8.59
C GLY A 111 9.84 7.78 -7.07
N ARG A 112 10.94 7.22 -6.60
CA ARG A 112 11.33 7.24 -5.19
C ARG A 112 12.01 8.58 -4.87
N ILE A 113 11.71 9.11 -3.70
CA ILE A 113 12.38 10.27 -3.11
C ILE A 113 13.40 9.73 -2.11
N GLU A 114 14.67 9.99 -2.39
CA GLU A 114 15.81 9.51 -1.61
C GLU A 114 16.64 10.72 -1.16
N ILE A 115 17.22 10.65 0.04
CA ILE A 115 18.18 11.65 0.52
C ILE A 115 19.59 11.10 0.33
N ALA A 116 20.39 11.79 -0.47
CA ALA A 116 21.81 11.51 -0.53
C ALA A 116 22.50 11.91 0.78
N ASN A 117 23.38 11.05 1.29
CA ASN A 117 24.17 11.30 2.50
C ASN A 117 23.34 11.53 3.77
N ASP A 118 22.19 10.86 3.91
CA ASP A 118 21.44 10.91 5.16
C ASP A 118 22.30 10.35 6.33
N PRO A 119 22.51 11.12 7.42
CA PRO A 119 23.37 10.71 8.52
C PRO A 119 22.88 9.46 9.26
N GLN A 120 21.59 9.13 9.13
CA GLN A 120 20.96 7.97 9.76
C GLN A 120 20.92 6.76 8.80
N GLY A 121 21.46 6.90 7.59
CA GLY A 121 21.45 5.86 6.56
C GLY A 121 20.08 5.63 5.94
N ILE A 122 19.16 6.60 6.00
CA ILE A 122 17.83 6.49 5.39
C ILE A 122 17.97 6.56 3.87
N LEU A 123 17.72 5.43 3.21
CA LEU A 123 17.85 5.29 1.76
C LEU A 123 16.58 5.71 0.99
N PHE A 124 15.43 5.87 1.67
CA PHE A 124 14.15 6.10 1.03
C PHE A 124 13.18 6.85 1.97
N LEU A 125 12.68 8.00 1.53
CA LEU A 125 11.68 8.77 2.28
C LEU A 125 10.24 8.45 1.85
N GLY A 126 10.06 8.03 0.60
CA GLY A 126 8.76 7.67 0.03
C GLY A 126 8.64 8.04 -1.44
N THR A 127 7.42 8.21 -1.93
CA THR A 127 7.14 8.30 -3.38
C THR A 127 6.74 9.71 -3.79
N GLY A 128 7.12 10.12 -5.00
CA GLY A 128 6.62 11.31 -5.65
C GLY A 128 6.33 11.08 -7.13
N TRP A 129 5.61 12.00 -7.76
CA TRP A 129 5.41 12.00 -9.20
C TRP A 129 5.52 13.39 -9.81
N LEU A 130 6.05 13.44 -11.03
CA LEU A 130 6.19 14.67 -11.80
C LEU A 130 4.83 15.10 -12.36
N ILE A 131 4.50 16.38 -12.19
CA ILE A 131 3.38 17.02 -12.90
C ILE A 131 3.86 18.07 -13.92
N LYS A 132 5.13 18.47 -13.80
CA LYS A 132 5.94 19.26 -14.75
C LYS A 132 7.41 18.86 -14.57
N ASP A 133 8.26 19.28 -15.50
CA ASP A 133 9.70 18.96 -15.51
C ASP A 133 10.43 19.29 -14.20
N ASP A 134 9.93 20.28 -13.45
CA ASP A 134 10.51 20.80 -12.21
C ASP A 134 9.56 20.75 -11.01
N ILE A 135 8.40 20.10 -11.13
CA ILE A 135 7.40 20.02 -10.05
C ILE A 135 7.04 18.57 -9.74
N ILE A 136 7.40 18.16 -8.52
CA ILE A 136 7.03 16.86 -7.93
C ILE A 136 5.91 17.06 -6.93
N VAL A 137 4.89 16.20 -7.00
CA VAL A 137 3.88 16.05 -5.95
C VAL A 137 4.23 14.85 -5.09
N THR A 138 4.08 15.00 -3.77
CA THR A 138 4.30 13.93 -2.79
C THR A 138 3.41 14.15 -1.57
N ASN A 139 3.44 13.19 -0.63
CA ASN A 139 2.74 13.30 0.62
C ASN A 139 3.30 14.43 1.49
N ARG A 140 2.41 15.08 2.27
CA ARG A 140 2.78 16.19 3.17
C ARG A 140 3.94 15.86 4.11
N HIS A 141 3.98 14.65 4.66
CA HIS A 141 5.03 14.26 5.59
C HIS A 141 6.40 14.18 4.91
N ILE A 142 6.47 13.74 3.65
CA ILE A 142 7.72 13.73 2.87
C ILE A 142 8.14 15.16 2.54
N ALA A 143 7.21 16.01 2.09
CA ALA A 143 7.50 17.41 1.80
C ALA A 143 8.05 18.16 3.02
N ARG A 144 7.59 17.80 4.23
CA ARG A 144 8.07 18.36 5.50
C ARG A 144 9.50 17.98 5.85
N GLU A 145 10.10 16.98 5.20
CA GLU A 145 11.53 16.70 5.35
C GLU A 145 12.37 17.81 4.70
N PHE A 146 11.90 18.38 3.60
CA PHE A 146 12.60 19.39 2.81
C PHE A 146 12.15 20.83 3.07
N ALA A 147 10.94 21.03 3.57
CA ALA A 147 10.35 22.35 3.75
C ALA A 147 9.76 22.55 5.15
N GLU A 148 9.73 23.80 5.59
CA GLU A 148 9.12 24.23 6.84
C GLU A 148 8.28 25.49 6.62
N LEU A 149 7.30 25.72 7.50
CA LEU A 149 6.50 26.94 7.48
C LEU A 149 7.21 28.00 8.33
N LYS A 150 7.71 29.07 7.72
CA LYS A 150 8.25 30.24 8.42
C LYS A 150 7.45 31.48 8.04
N GLN A 151 6.97 32.23 9.04
CA GLN A 151 6.22 33.48 8.86
C GLN A 151 5.02 33.38 7.89
N GLY A 152 4.40 32.20 7.80
CA GLY A 152 3.25 31.95 6.90
C GLY A 152 3.62 31.48 5.50
N GLU A 153 4.92 31.37 5.17
CA GLU A 153 5.41 30.89 3.89
C GLU A 153 6.11 29.54 4.04
N PHE A 154 5.93 28.66 3.05
CA PHE A 154 6.72 27.43 2.97
C PHE A 154 8.07 27.76 2.37
N ILE A 155 9.13 27.53 3.15
CA ILE A 155 10.52 27.69 2.72
C ILE A 155 11.22 26.34 2.73
N PHE A 156 12.19 26.14 1.84
CA PHE A 156 13.06 24.98 1.92
C PHE A 156 13.99 25.10 3.14
N LYS A 157 14.17 23.99 3.85
CA LYS A 157 15.14 23.88 4.92
C LYS A 157 16.54 24.00 4.32
N THR A 158 17.33 24.91 4.85
CA THR A 158 18.75 25.02 4.51
C THR A 158 19.55 24.13 5.44
N PHE A 159 20.07 23.02 4.94
CA PHE A 159 21.07 22.23 5.67
C PHE A 159 22.42 22.93 5.50
N ARG A 160 22.90 23.63 6.53
CA ARG A 160 24.30 24.06 6.57
C ARG A 160 25.15 22.83 6.85
N ASN A 161 25.86 22.33 5.84
CA ASN A 161 26.98 21.43 6.07
C ASN A 161 28.10 22.25 6.71
N GLU A 162 28.21 22.22 8.04
CA GLU A 162 29.29 22.90 8.76
C GLU A 162 30.61 22.09 8.80
N ASN A 163 30.72 20.97 8.08
CA ASN A 163 31.98 20.22 8.00
C ASN A 163 32.23 19.67 6.58
N PHE A 164 33.03 20.39 5.82
CA PHE A 164 33.90 19.86 4.76
C PHE A 164 35.29 20.49 4.93
#